data_AF-A0A7V2LKY8-F1
#
_entry.id   AF-A0A7V2LKY8-F1
#
_cell.length_a   1.000
_cell.length_b   1.000
_cell.length_c   1.000
_cell.angle_alpha   90.00
_cell.angle_beta   90.00
_cell.angle_gamma   90.00
#
_symmetry.space_group_name_H-M   'P 1'
#
loop_
_entity.id
_entity.type
_entity.pdbx_description
1 polymer ?
#
loop_
_entity_poly.entity_id
_entity_poly.type
_entity_poly.pdbx_seq_one_letter_code
_entity_poly.pdbx_strand_id
1 'polypeptide(L)'
;NGAVVANHLLLDGNNDLVANLRYATTAEPSAKPIPHYYLLCMADPALRAALVRLLASWFATQPESVIGFNTAEAEHAEVVTLLGDGVSEETVSALQAAGCQVIDRRQDLVTMAEILAGVY
;
A
#
# COMPACT_ATOMS: atom_id res chain seq x y z
N ASN A 1 -27.82 12.33 -25.03
CA ASN A 1 -28.24 13.70 -24.68
C ASN A 1 -28.19 13.87 -23.18
N GLY A 2 -27.12 14.48 -22.68
CA GLY A 2 -26.92 14.80 -21.28
C GLY A 2 -25.57 15.46 -21.12
N ALA A 3 -25.55 16.80 -21.06
CA ALA A 3 -24.35 17.57 -20.78
C ALA A 3 -24.16 17.63 -19.26
N VAL A 4 -22.96 17.28 -18.78
CA VAL A 4 -22.58 17.57 -17.39
C VAL A 4 -21.61 18.74 -17.42
N VAL A 5 -22.08 19.85 -16.86
CA VAL A 5 -21.31 21.07 -16.59
C VAL A 5 -20.48 20.83 -15.35
N ALA A 6 -19.18 20.59 -15.51
CA ALA A 6 -18.22 20.69 -14.41
C ALA A 6 -17.69 22.14 -14.38
N ASN A 7 -17.98 22.83 -13.27
CA ASN A 7 -17.52 24.20 -13.02
C ASN A 7 -16.00 24.33 -13.23
N HIS A 8 -15.60 25.30 -14.06
CA HIS A 8 -14.23 25.79 -14.25
C HIS A 8 -13.22 24.95 -15.07
N LEU A 9 -13.66 24.06 -15.96
CA LEU A 9 -12.78 23.49 -17.00
C LEU A 9 -13.18 24.03 -18.39
N LEU A 10 -12.45 25.05 -18.86
CA LEU A 10 -12.51 25.50 -20.25
C LEU A 10 -11.61 24.55 -21.08
N LEU A 11 -12.23 23.54 -21.70
CA LEU A 11 -11.58 22.67 -22.67
C LEU A 11 -11.74 23.30 -24.05
N ASP A 12 -10.81 24.19 -24.43
CA ASP A 12 -10.71 24.64 -25.83
C ASP A 12 -9.76 23.70 -26.59
N GLY A 13 -10.33 22.89 -27.46
CA GLY A 13 -9.62 21.91 -28.27
C GLY A 13 -10.58 20.88 -28.85
N ASN A 14 -10.66 20.83 -30.18
CA ASN A 14 -11.35 19.76 -30.90
C ASN A 14 -10.65 18.42 -30.58
N ASN A 15 -11.23 17.63 -29.67
CA ASN A 15 -10.76 16.28 -29.41
C ASN A 15 -11.40 15.31 -30.43
N ASP A 16 -10.60 14.87 -31.40
CA ASP A 16 -10.94 13.79 -32.34
C ASP A 16 -10.87 12.38 -31.70
N LEU A 17 -10.63 12.33 -30.39
CA LEU A 17 -10.46 11.10 -29.61
C LEU A 17 -11.54 11.02 -28.53
N VAL A 18 -12.53 10.16 -28.72
CA VAL A 18 -13.45 9.76 -27.65
C VAL A 18 -12.72 8.76 -26.76
N ALA A 19 -11.94 9.27 -25.81
CA ALA A 19 -11.39 8.44 -24.75
C ALA A 19 -12.54 8.06 -23.79
N ASN A 20 -12.91 6.78 -23.77
CA ASN A 20 -13.77 6.24 -22.72
C ASN A 20 -12.96 6.19 -21.42
N LEU A 21 -12.90 7.33 -20.72
CA LEU A 21 -12.37 7.42 -19.37
C LEU A 21 -13.34 6.69 -18.45
N ARG A 22 -13.08 5.40 -18.21
CA ARG A 22 -13.66 4.69 -17.08
C ARG A 22 -12.99 5.23 -15.83
N TYR A 23 -13.61 6.20 -15.18
CA TYR A 23 -13.29 6.50 -13.79
C TYR A 23 -13.61 5.23 -13.00
N ALA A 24 -12.58 4.63 -12.38
CA ALA A 24 -12.78 3.52 -11.47
C ALA A 24 -13.84 3.96 -10.45
N THR A 25 -14.95 3.24 -10.45
CA THR A 25 -16.07 3.44 -9.53
C THR A 25 -15.50 3.63 -8.13
N THR A 26 -15.91 4.73 -7.50
CA THR A 26 -15.63 5.06 -6.10
C THR A 26 -15.56 3.79 -5.26
N ALA A 27 -14.38 3.50 -4.68
CA ALA A 27 -14.23 2.45 -3.68
C ALA A 27 -15.34 2.62 -2.63
N GLU A 28 -16.06 1.54 -2.32
CA GLU A 28 -16.98 1.56 -1.20
C GLU A 28 -16.23 2.06 0.03
N PRO A 29 -16.80 2.98 0.84
CA PRO A 29 -16.11 3.48 2.02
C PRO A 29 -15.79 2.28 2.92
N SER A 30 -14.51 1.94 2.98
CA SER A 30 -14.01 0.85 3.79
C SER A 30 -14.42 1.09 5.24
N ALA A 31 -15.07 0.08 5.82
CA ALA A 31 -15.51 0.13 7.21
C ALA A 31 -14.35 0.01 8.21
N LYS A 32 -13.11 -0.17 7.73
CA LYS A 32 -11.95 -0.39 8.57
C LYS A 32 -11.32 0.93 9.03
N PRO A 33 -10.94 1.05 10.32
CA PRO A 33 -10.45 2.29 10.89
C PRO A 33 -9.07 2.71 10.38
N ILE A 34 -8.27 1.76 9.87
CA ILE A 34 -6.93 2.02 9.35
C ILE A 34 -6.97 1.83 7.82
N PRO A 35 -6.70 2.88 7.01
CA PRO A 35 -6.71 2.73 5.56
C PRO A 35 -5.53 1.87 5.07
N HIS A 36 -4.35 2.03 5.66
CA HIS A 36 -3.16 1.27 5.26
C HIS A 36 -2.20 1.05 6.44
N TYR A 37 -1.74 -0.19 6.59
CA TYR A 37 -0.78 -0.62 7.60
C TYR A 37 0.44 -1.29 6.95
N TYR A 38 1.63 -0.85 7.30
CA TYR A 38 2.90 -1.50 6.98
C TYR A 38 3.29 -2.43 8.12
N LEU A 39 3.12 -3.74 7.92
CA LEU A 39 3.51 -4.76 8.90
C LEU A 39 4.96 -5.17 8.65
N LEU A 40 5.84 -4.76 9.56
CA LEU A 40 7.25 -5.14 9.56
C LEU A 40 7.43 -6.37 10.42
N CYS A 41 7.96 -7.44 9.86
CA CYS A 41 8.25 -8.64 10.60
C CYS A 41 9.55 -9.27 10.10
N MET A 42 10.52 -9.40 11.00
CA MET A 42 11.78 -10.10 10.74
C MET A 42 11.76 -11.45 11.44
N ALA A 43 12.34 -12.47 10.81
CA ALA A 43 12.54 -13.78 11.42
C ALA A 43 13.38 -13.68 12.70
N ASP A 44 14.37 -12.76 12.70
CA ASP A 44 15.09 -12.34 13.89
C ASP A 44 14.54 -10.99 14.43
N PRO A 45 13.89 -10.98 15.61
CA PRO A 45 13.39 -9.76 16.23
C PRO A 45 14.45 -8.69 16.48
N ALA A 46 15.72 -9.07 16.69
CA ALA A 46 16.82 -8.13 16.92
C ALA A 46 17.09 -7.25 15.68
N LEU A 47 16.74 -7.73 14.48
CA LEU A 47 16.94 -7.01 13.23
C LEU A 47 15.81 -6.04 12.87
N ARG A 48 14.72 -6.00 13.63
CA ARG A 48 13.56 -5.12 13.37
C ARG A 48 13.95 -3.64 13.29
N ALA A 49 14.82 -3.19 14.19
CA ALA A 49 15.30 -1.80 14.18
C ALA A 49 16.15 -1.49 12.94
N ALA A 50 16.93 -2.47 12.44
CA ALA A 50 17.69 -2.33 11.21
C ALA A 50 16.77 -2.26 9.99
N LEU A 51 15.71 -3.08 9.95
CA LEU A 51 14.70 -3.04 8.90
C LEU A 51 13.99 -1.67 8.82
N VAL A 52 13.58 -1.10 9.96
CA VAL A 52 12.97 0.24 9.99
C VAL A 52 13.94 1.29 9.43
N ARG A 53 15.22 1.24 9.84
CA ARG A 53 16.23 2.19 9.35
C ARG A 53 16.47 2.05 7.85
N LEU A 54 16.49 0.81 7.35
CA LEU A 54 16.64 0.52 5.92
C LEU A 54 15.46 1.14 5.15
N LEU A 55 14.24 0.92 5.60
CA LEU A 55 13.03 1.34 4.90
C LEU A 55 12.65 2.81 5.13
N ALA A 56 13.35 3.55 6.00
CA ALA A 56 12.97 4.90 6.41
C ALA A 56 12.83 5.87 5.22
N SER A 57 13.77 5.85 4.27
CA SER A 57 13.71 6.69 3.07
C SER A 57 12.62 6.23 2.10
N TRP A 58 12.36 4.93 2.01
CA TRP A 58 11.25 4.41 1.21
C TRP A 58 9.90 4.83 1.79
N PHE A 59 9.70 4.75 3.12
CA PHE A 59 8.46 5.21 3.78
C PHE A 59 8.16 6.68 3.51
N ALA A 60 9.18 7.54 3.36
CA ALA A 60 8.98 8.95 3.00
C ALA A 60 8.38 9.15 1.60
N THR A 61 8.44 8.13 0.73
CA THR A 61 7.85 8.16 -0.63
C THR A 61 6.46 7.53 -0.68
N GLN A 62 6.01 6.92 0.42
CA GLN A 62 4.74 6.24 0.49
C GLN A 62 3.63 7.16 1.01
N PRO A 63 2.35 6.84 0.76
CA PRO A 63 1.23 7.52 1.38
C PRO A 63 1.32 7.48 2.92
N GLU A 64 0.67 8.44 3.57
CA GLU A 64 0.59 8.46 5.04
C GLU A 64 -0.17 7.23 5.54
N SER A 65 0.53 6.39 6.32
CA SER A 65 0.05 5.08 6.76
C SER A 65 0.63 4.74 8.13
N VAL A 66 0.04 3.75 8.80
CA VAL A 66 0.54 3.25 10.08
C VAL A 66 1.67 2.24 9.84
N ILE A 67 2.75 2.35 10.60
CA ILE A 67 3.89 1.44 10.54
C ILE A 67 3.98 0.71 11.87
N GLY A 68 4.04 -0.63 11.86
CA GLY A 68 4.18 -1.39 13.10
C GLY A 68 4.54 -2.85 12.91
N PHE A 69 4.50 -3.58 14.03
CA PHE A 69 4.96 -4.97 14.14
C PHE A 69 3.87 -5.91 14.66
N ASN A 70 2.66 -5.39 14.90
CA ASN A 70 1.58 -6.11 15.55
C ASN A 70 0.57 -6.60 14.51
N THR A 71 0.42 -7.91 14.39
CA THR A 71 -0.52 -8.55 13.46
C THR A 71 -1.98 -8.26 13.83
N ALA A 72 -2.31 -8.19 15.13
CA ALA A 72 -3.66 -7.90 15.59
C ALA A 72 -4.10 -6.47 15.24
N GLU A 73 -3.15 -5.52 15.22
CA GLU A 73 -3.43 -4.16 14.77
C GLU A 73 -3.64 -4.11 13.25
N ALA A 74 -2.83 -4.87 12.51
CA ALA A 74 -2.93 -4.97 11.05
C ALA A 74 -4.28 -5.54 10.58
N GLU A 75 -4.95 -6.40 11.36
CA GLU A 75 -6.29 -6.91 11.04
C GLU A 75 -7.36 -5.81 10.94
N HIS A 76 -7.15 -4.68 11.62
CA HIS A 76 -8.02 -3.51 11.55
C HIS A 76 -7.74 -2.61 10.34
N ALA A 77 -6.80 -2.99 9.48
CA ALA A 77 -6.47 -2.24 8.27
C ALA A 77 -7.19 -2.76 7.02
N GLU A 78 -7.56 -1.83 6.15
CA GLU A 78 -8.07 -2.15 4.81
C GLU A 78 -6.96 -2.76 3.96
N VAL A 79 -5.82 -2.09 3.87
CA VAL A 79 -4.64 -2.58 3.16
C VAL A 79 -3.54 -2.90 4.17
N VAL A 80 -2.91 -4.08 4.01
CA VAL A 80 -1.72 -4.45 4.78
C VAL A 80 -0.58 -4.77 3.82
N THR A 81 0.49 -3.99 3.88
CA THR A 81 1.74 -4.30 3.16
C THR A 81 2.69 -5.05 4.08
N LEU A 82 3.10 -6.25 3.66
CA LEU A 82 3.98 -7.13 4.41
C LEU A 82 5.43 -6.87 4.01
N LEU A 83 6.26 -6.54 5.00
CA LEU A 83 7.67 -6.22 4.81
C LEU A 83 8.50 -7.06 5.78
N GLY A 84 9.61 -7.61 5.30
CA GLY A 84 10.45 -8.50 6.10
C GLY A 84 10.19 -9.99 5.81
N ASP A 85 11.02 -10.85 6.40
CA ASP A 85 11.03 -12.30 6.18
C ASP A 85 10.33 -13.09 7.31
N GLY A 86 9.87 -12.41 8.35
CA GLY A 86 9.29 -13.00 9.56
C GLY A 86 7.78 -13.22 9.52
N VAL A 87 7.10 -12.90 8.42
CA VAL A 87 5.65 -13.09 8.30
C VAL A 87 5.36 -14.49 7.75
N SER A 88 4.69 -15.33 8.56
CA SER A 88 4.27 -16.67 8.17
C SER A 88 3.05 -16.65 7.23
N GLU A 89 2.88 -17.71 6.42
CA GLU A 89 1.67 -17.91 5.58
C GLU A 89 0.38 -17.96 6.40
N GLU A 90 0.46 -18.43 7.64
CA GLU A 90 -0.67 -18.42 8.59
C GLU A 90 -1.12 -16.99 8.89
N THR A 91 -0.16 -16.07 9.09
CA THR A 91 -0.45 -14.65 9.31
C THR A 91 -1.08 -14.02 8.06
N VAL A 92 -0.57 -14.35 6.87
CA VAL A 92 -1.16 -13.89 5.60
C VAL A 92 -2.62 -14.34 5.49
N SER A 93 -2.86 -15.61 5.77
CA SER A 93 -4.20 -16.22 5.72
C SER A 93 -5.15 -15.58 6.74
N ALA A 94 -4.67 -15.29 7.96
CA ALA A 94 -5.45 -14.60 8.99
C ALA A 94 -5.84 -13.18 8.57
N LEU A 95 -4.91 -12.41 8.00
CA LEU A 95 -5.18 -11.04 7.51
C LEU A 95 -6.20 -11.04 6.35
N GLN A 96 -6.07 -11.98 5.42
CA GLN A 96 -7.04 -12.14 4.33
C GLN A 96 -8.42 -12.57 4.85
N ALA A 97 -8.47 -13.48 5.83
CA ALA A 97 -9.72 -13.90 6.47
C ALA A 97 -10.39 -12.76 7.26
N ALA A 98 -9.60 -11.83 7.82
CA ALA A 98 -10.08 -10.59 8.42
C ALA A 98 -10.53 -9.54 7.38
N GLY A 99 -10.51 -9.88 6.08
CA GLY A 99 -10.93 -8.99 4.99
C GLY A 99 -9.92 -7.89 4.67
N CYS A 100 -8.64 -8.05 5.03
CA CYS A 100 -7.58 -7.13 4.60
C CYS A 100 -7.16 -7.44 3.16
N GLN A 101 -6.93 -6.41 2.37
CA GLN A 101 -6.17 -6.51 1.14
C GLN A 101 -4.68 -6.63 1.49
N VAL A 102 -4.08 -7.79 1.22
CA VAL A 102 -2.67 -8.05 1.52
C VAL A 102 -1.80 -7.75 0.29
N ILE A 103 -0.80 -6.89 0.47
CA ILE A 103 0.26 -6.62 -0.51
C ILE A 103 1.54 -7.27 0.01
N ASP A 104 1.93 -8.39 -0.60
CA ASP A 104 3.13 -9.12 -0.21
C ASP A 104 4.39 -8.52 -0.84
N ARG A 105 5.28 -7.99 -0.01
CA ARG A 105 6.60 -7.47 -0.39
C ARG A 105 7.73 -8.16 0.40
N ARG A 106 7.46 -9.33 0.99
CA ARG A 106 8.44 -10.07 1.82
C ARG A 106 9.69 -10.45 1.03
N GLN A 107 9.52 -10.84 -0.24
CA GLN A 107 10.62 -11.22 -1.13
C GLN A 107 11.37 -10.02 -1.72
N ASP A 108 10.78 -8.83 -1.66
CA ASP A 108 11.39 -7.61 -2.19
C ASP A 108 12.43 -7.00 -1.25
N LEU A 109 12.72 -7.57 -0.07
CA LEU A 109 13.74 -7.00 0.83
C LEU A 109 15.11 -6.83 0.18
N VAL A 110 15.53 -7.79 -0.64
CA VAL A 110 16.80 -7.72 -1.39
C VAL A 110 16.69 -6.64 -2.46
N THR A 111 15.61 -6.64 -3.24
CA THR A 111 15.29 -5.61 -4.24
C THR A 111 15.22 -4.21 -3.63
N MET A 112 14.65 -4.08 -2.43
CA MET A 112 14.51 -2.82 -1.70
C MET A 112 15.87 -2.36 -1.18
N ALA A 113 16.71 -3.27 -0.68
CA ALA A 113 18.09 -2.94 -0.34
C ALA A 113 18.89 -2.46 -1.56
N GLU A 114 18.68 -3.05 -2.74
CA GLU A 114 19.32 -2.65 -4.00
C GLU A 114 18.85 -1.27 -4.50
N ILE A 115 17.53 -1.03 -4.50
CA ILE A 115 16.93 0.27 -4.86
C ILE A 115 17.44 1.38 -3.93
N LEU A 116 17.65 1.07 -2.64
CA LEU A 116 18.12 2.02 -1.63
C LEU A 116 19.64 2.22 -1.64
N ALA A 117 20.40 1.23 -2.09
CA ALA A 117 21.86 1.32 -2.25
C ALA A 117 22.29 2.15 -3.46
N GLY A 118 21.35 2.64 -4.28
CA GLY A 118 21.65 3.47 -5.45
C GLY A 118 22.42 2.73 -6.54
N VAL A 119 22.25 1.41 -6.63
CA VAL A 119 22.85 0.61 -7.71
C VAL A 119 21.89 0.62 -8.91
N TYR A 120 21.91 1.72 -9.65
CA TYR A 120 21.47 1.83 -11.05
C TYR A 120 22.52 2.58 -11.85
#